data_AF-A0A958EBB9-F1
#
_entry.id   AF-A0A958EBB9-F1
#
_cell.length_a   1.000
_cell.length_b   1.000
_cell.length_c   1.000
_cell.angle_alpha   90.00
_cell.angle_beta   90.00
_cell.angle_gamma   90.00
#
_symmetry.space_group_name_H-M   'P 1'
#
loop_
_entity.id
_entity.type
_entity.pdbx_description
1 polymer ?
#
loop_
_entity_poly.entity_id
_entity_poly.type
_entity_poly.pdbx_seq_one_letter_code
_entity_poly.pdbx_strand_id
1 'polypeptide(L)'
;MVRLCLLLFCLSLPLLSQTLYKETYEKQFLDNQYPQKVPVLFRPWSVPEGDSLYKVYLIGEIGHNFLQFIREGDHYIARARLEVMVRNGSDGFGKSRIWNTETTTTRFRDTTDPNISHTSLDSLILPPGNYEFLVNYQDLNGQRQLAYTRKLQLPERSGSFDSPPLFFYPTHGEDLFSGPPAANVSPLQGHWDFNRDLGIYLRCQLAADSMAVRVRATLMNTDTREKIFEDDQRDLRGPVVTLSLVIPAEKLQEASHRLKVIYYHGEDSTRSIVPFKVVWFNKPKSLWDRNLSIWPLRHILSEGDYQTLAEGNQGAQESKFKAFWKSMDRTPETPYNELQREFYARVDTTLIRYSNRRKQGWDTDPGKIYIAMGPPDQVEDHSLDPGPDPYLRWIYARDGKQLVYTFLAVDGRREYKLIDATEVN
;
A
#
# COMPACT_ATOMS: atom_id res chain seq x y z
N MET A 1 61.38 -10.14 -18.97
CA MET A 1 60.57 -8.90 -19.05
C MET A 1 59.39 -9.19 -19.97
N VAL A 2 58.22 -9.67 -19.52
CA VAL A 2 57.16 -8.97 -18.74
C VAL A 2 56.77 -7.68 -19.49
N ARG A 3 55.59 -7.49 -20.12
CA ARG A 3 54.19 -7.88 -19.83
C ARG A 3 53.39 -7.94 -21.15
N LEU A 4 52.72 -9.05 -21.43
CA LEU A 4 51.58 -9.14 -22.36
C LEU A 4 50.38 -9.55 -21.48
N CYS A 5 49.52 -8.61 -21.11
CA CYS A 5 48.32 -8.91 -20.32
C CYS A 5 47.23 -9.45 -21.25
N LEU A 6 47.15 -10.78 -21.33
CA LEU A 6 45.95 -11.50 -21.72
C LEU A 6 44.83 -11.17 -20.71
N LEU A 7 43.80 -10.44 -21.15
CA LEU A 7 42.51 -10.35 -20.49
C LEU A 7 41.64 -11.52 -20.98
N LEU A 8 41.87 -12.68 -20.38
CA LEU A 8 40.96 -13.82 -20.34
C LEU A 8 40.45 -13.89 -18.90
N PHE A 9 39.24 -13.39 -18.63
CA PHE A 9 38.52 -13.77 -17.42
C PHE A 9 37.02 -13.85 -17.72
N CYS A 10 36.61 -15.10 -17.95
CA CYS A 10 35.38 -15.72 -17.51
C CYS A 10 34.07 -14.92 -17.64
N LEU A 11 33.36 -15.22 -18.73
CA LEU A 11 31.92 -15.46 -18.69
C LEU A 11 31.57 -16.33 -17.47
N SER A 12 31.06 -15.71 -16.41
CA SER A 12 30.21 -16.38 -15.44
C SER A 12 28.78 -15.91 -15.66
N LEU A 13 28.03 -16.70 -16.42
CA LEU A 13 26.58 -16.72 -16.37
C LEU A 13 26.14 -17.04 -14.94
N PRO A 14 25.20 -16.28 -14.38
CA PRO A 14 24.09 -16.90 -13.70
C PRO A 14 22.79 -16.49 -14.39
N LEU A 15 22.65 -16.80 -15.69
CA LEU A 15 21.32 -17.04 -16.25
C LEU A 15 20.87 -18.41 -15.74
N LEU A 16 20.24 -18.45 -14.56
CA LEU A 16 19.26 -19.48 -14.17
C LEU A 16 18.61 -19.29 -12.78
N SER A 17 18.90 -18.20 -12.04
CA SER A 17 18.10 -17.83 -10.84
C SER A 17 17.32 -16.52 -10.97
N GLN A 18 17.60 -15.72 -12.01
CA GLN A 18 16.95 -14.41 -12.20
C GLN A 18 15.53 -14.48 -12.80
N THR A 19 15.11 -15.64 -13.32
CA THR A 19 13.78 -15.81 -13.93
C THR A 19 12.71 -16.14 -12.92
N LEU A 20 13.02 -16.86 -11.83
CA LEU A 20 11.97 -17.32 -10.92
C LEU A 20 11.31 -16.16 -10.15
N TYR A 21 12.07 -15.19 -9.62
CA TYR A 21 11.49 -14.06 -8.89
C TYR A 21 10.84 -13.04 -9.86
N LYS A 22 11.51 -12.73 -10.97
CA LYS A 22 11.00 -11.76 -11.97
C LYS A 22 9.74 -12.26 -12.67
N GLU A 23 9.67 -13.53 -13.10
CA GLU A 23 8.46 -14.09 -13.70
C GLU A 23 7.36 -14.37 -12.68
N THR A 24 7.67 -14.78 -11.44
CA THR A 24 6.62 -15.03 -10.43
C THR A 24 5.99 -13.72 -9.93
N TYR A 25 6.78 -12.64 -9.81
CA TYR A 25 6.26 -11.32 -9.47
C TYR A 25 5.54 -10.68 -10.66
N GLU A 26 6.10 -10.66 -11.87
CA GLU A 26 5.43 -10.07 -13.05
C GLU A 26 4.16 -10.87 -13.45
N LYS A 27 4.14 -12.21 -13.37
CA LYS A 27 2.92 -13.00 -13.64
C LYS A 27 1.86 -12.86 -12.54
N GLN A 28 2.22 -12.70 -11.27
CA GLN A 28 1.24 -12.40 -10.20
C GLN A 28 0.72 -10.95 -10.25
N PHE A 29 1.51 -10.01 -10.75
CA PHE A 29 1.10 -8.60 -10.90
C PHE A 29 0.24 -8.35 -12.15
N LEU A 30 0.34 -9.19 -13.18
CA LEU A 30 -0.42 -9.04 -14.43
C LEU A 30 -1.75 -9.80 -14.47
N ASP A 31 -2.04 -10.64 -13.46
CA ASP A 31 -3.28 -11.46 -13.41
C ASP A 31 -4.28 -11.04 -12.30
N ASN A 32 -3.96 -10.02 -11.49
CA ASN A 32 -4.78 -9.68 -10.32
C ASN A 32 -5.90 -8.66 -10.62
N GLN A 33 -7.14 -9.06 -10.35
CA GLN A 33 -8.34 -8.21 -10.29
C GLN A 33 -8.31 -7.17 -9.14
N TYR A 34 -7.26 -7.16 -8.30
CA TYR A 34 -7.22 -6.40 -7.04
C TYR A 34 -5.94 -5.55 -6.93
N PRO A 35 -6.03 -4.29 -6.45
CA PRO A 35 -4.87 -3.42 -6.27
C PRO A 35 -3.96 -3.90 -5.12
N GLN A 36 -2.64 -3.84 -5.33
CA GLN A 36 -1.63 -4.23 -4.33
C GLN A 36 -0.51 -3.18 -4.25
N LYS A 37 0.03 -2.97 -3.05
CA LYS A 37 1.16 -2.07 -2.83
C LYS A 37 2.44 -2.79 -3.29
N VAL A 38 3.18 -2.17 -4.22
CA VAL A 38 4.46 -2.69 -4.71
C VAL A 38 5.50 -2.59 -3.59
N PRO A 39 6.43 -3.56 -3.43
CA PRO A 39 7.40 -3.55 -2.33
C PRO A 39 8.33 -2.32 -2.31
N VAL A 40 8.64 -1.79 -3.49
CA VAL A 40 9.42 -0.57 -3.66
C VAL A 40 8.68 0.34 -4.63
N LEU A 41 8.36 1.54 -4.17
CA LEU A 41 7.74 2.59 -4.94
C LEU A 41 8.73 3.72 -5.17
N PHE A 42 8.56 4.43 -6.28
CA PHE A 42 9.39 5.58 -6.59
C PHE A 42 8.65 6.63 -7.39
N ARG A 43 8.90 7.88 -7.04
CA ARG A 43 8.32 9.05 -7.67
C ARG A 43 9.38 10.15 -7.80
N PRO A 44 9.66 10.64 -9.01
CA PRO A 44 10.33 11.92 -9.15
C PRO A 44 9.31 13.05 -8.91
N TRP A 45 9.69 14.06 -8.14
CA TRP A 45 8.88 15.26 -7.90
C TRP A 45 9.71 16.51 -8.17
N SER A 46 9.24 17.35 -9.09
CA SER A 46 9.98 18.52 -9.55
C SER A 46 9.48 19.80 -8.90
N VAL A 47 10.43 20.64 -8.48
CA VAL A 47 10.20 22.03 -8.12
C VAL A 47 11.17 22.93 -8.89
N PRO A 48 10.81 24.18 -9.18
CA PRO A 48 11.73 25.09 -9.83
C PRO A 48 12.86 25.49 -8.90
N GLU A 49 14.02 25.65 -9.53
CA GLU A 49 15.26 26.15 -8.94
C GLU A 49 15.75 27.28 -9.86
N GLY A 50 15.69 28.54 -9.39
CA GLY A 50 15.99 29.71 -10.24
C GLY A 50 14.99 29.90 -11.38
N ASP A 51 15.45 30.32 -12.57
CA ASP A 51 14.57 30.65 -13.71
C ASP A 51 14.48 29.56 -14.78
N SER A 52 15.53 28.74 -14.94
CA SER A 52 15.65 27.79 -16.06
C SER A 52 15.86 26.34 -15.63
N LEU A 53 15.90 26.05 -14.32
CA LEU A 53 16.20 24.71 -13.82
C LEU A 53 15.12 24.16 -12.88
N TYR A 54 15.10 22.85 -12.72
CA TYR A 54 14.25 22.16 -11.76
C TYR A 54 15.13 21.38 -10.79
N LYS A 55 14.85 21.51 -9.50
CA LYS A 55 15.27 20.52 -8.51
C LYS A 55 14.26 19.39 -8.51
N VAL A 56 14.70 18.21 -8.94
CA VAL A 56 13.88 17.00 -8.97
C VAL A 56 14.26 16.13 -7.78
N TYR A 57 13.34 16.04 -6.82
CA TYR A 57 13.42 15.11 -5.70
C TYR A 57 13.14 13.69 -6.18
N LEU A 58 13.99 12.74 -5.78
CA LEU A 58 13.91 11.33 -6.09
C LEU A 58 13.43 10.61 -4.83
N ILE A 59 12.13 10.34 -4.76
CA ILE A 59 11.50 9.75 -3.57
C ILE A 59 11.33 8.26 -3.79
N GLY A 60 11.89 7.44 -2.91
CA GLY A 60 11.65 6.00 -2.83
C GLY A 60 10.95 5.63 -1.53
N GLU A 61 10.00 4.70 -1.56
CA GLU A 61 9.40 4.07 -0.37
C GLU A 61 9.61 2.56 -0.46
N ILE A 62 10.13 1.96 0.61
CA ILE A 62 10.54 0.56 0.66
C ILE A 62 9.79 -0.12 1.81
N GLY A 63 8.95 -1.11 1.53
CA GLY A 63 8.25 -1.87 2.55
C GLY A 63 9.21 -2.66 3.44
N HIS A 64 8.97 -2.69 4.76
CA HIS A 64 9.79 -3.44 5.70
C HIS A 64 9.79 -4.95 5.39
N ASN A 65 8.63 -5.49 5.01
CA ASN A 65 8.51 -6.88 4.55
C ASN A 65 9.38 -7.22 3.31
N PHE A 66 9.87 -6.21 2.59
CA PHE A 66 10.77 -6.38 1.46
C PHE A 66 12.25 -6.38 1.84
N LEU A 67 12.60 -5.75 2.96
CA LEU A 67 13.95 -5.60 3.45
C LEU A 67 14.40 -6.81 4.28
N GLN A 68 15.65 -7.23 4.14
CA GLN A 68 16.29 -8.12 5.10
C GLN A 68 16.79 -7.31 6.30
N PHE A 69 16.12 -7.45 7.43
CA PHE A 69 16.62 -6.94 8.70
C PHE A 69 17.64 -7.93 9.31
N ILE A 70 18.70 -7.38 9.88
CA ILE A 70 19.67 -8.10 10.70
C ILE A 70 19.70 -7.49 12.09
N ARG A 71 19.97 -8.31 13.11
CA ARG A 71 20.07 -7.83 14.49
C ARG A 71 21.45 -7.23 14.73
N GLU A 72 21.50 -5.98 15.17
CA GLU A 72 22.72 -5.29 15.61
C GLU A 72 22.49 -4.80 17.05
N GLY A 73 23.06 -5.51 18.03
CA GLY A 73 22.84 -5.20 19.45
C GLY A 73 21.38 -5.42 19.90
N ASP A 74 20.74 -4.32 20.31
CA ASP A 74 19.38 -4.25 20.85
C ASP A 74 18.31 -3.86 19.81
N HIS A 75 18.71 -3.65 18.56
CA HIS A 75 17.82 -3.28 17.47
C HIS A 75 18.06 -4.12 16.22
N TYR A 76 17.17 -3.94 15.25
CA TYR A 76 17.23 -4.53 13.92
C TYR A 76 17.49 -3.40 12.92
N ILE A 77 18.38 -3.65 11.97
CA ILE A 77 18.71 -2.70 10.91
C ILE A 77 18.54 -3.34 9.54
N ALA A 78 18.02 -2.57 8.60
CA ALA A 78 17.98 -2.91 7.19
C ALA A 78 18.68 -1.81 6.38
N ARG A 79 19.45 -2.21 5.38
CA ARG A 79 20.20 -1.30 4.51
C ARG A 79 19.84 -1.57 3.05
N ALA A 80 19.69 -0.52 2.27
CA ALA A 80 19.38 -0.60 0.85
C ALA A 80 20.21 0.40 0.05
N ARG A 81 20.31 0.18 -1.25
CA ARG A 81 20.89 1.09 -2.22
C ARG A 81 19.86 1.39 -3.30
N LEU A 82 19.68 2.67 -3.59
CA LEU A 82 19.00 3.13 -4.79
C LEU A 82 20.01 3.69 -5.77
N GLU A 83 19.89 3.28 -7.02
CA GLU A 83 20.58 3.87 -8.15
C GLU A 83 19.52 4.37 -9.13
N VAL A 84 19.65 5.64 -9.52
CA VAL A 84 18.76 6.31 -10.45
C VAL A 84 19.60 6.86 -11.59
N MET A 85 19.43 6.28 -12.77
CA MET A 85 20.00 6.78 -14.02
C MET A 85 18.94 7.59 -14.76
N VAL A 86 19.28 8.81 -15.15
CA VAL A 86 18.38 9.71 -15.88
C VAL A 86 18.82 9.76 -17.33
N ARG A 87 17.93 9.44 -18.27
CA ARG A 87 18.13 9.66 -19.71
C ARG A 87 17.22 10.78 -20.19
N ASN A 88 17.76 11.67 -21.02
CA ASN A 88 16.95 12.58 -21.82
C ASN A 88 16.68 11.91 -23.17
N GLY A 89 15.47 12.05 -23.73
CA GLY A 89 15.11 11.44 -25.01
C GLY A 89 16.03 11.79 -26.19
N SER A 90 16.77 12.90 -26.10
CA SER A 90 17.73 13.37 -27.11
C SER A 90 19.20 12.99 -26.87
N ASP A 91 19.60 12.71 -25.63
CA ASP A 91 21.00 12.42 -25.26
C ASP A 91 21.12 11.04 -24.60
N GLY A 92 21.94 10.18 -25.18
CA GLY A 92 22.07 8.77 -24.80
C GLY A 92 22.64 8.50 -23.40
N PHE A 93 23.24 9.50 -22.74
CA PHE A 93 23.71 9.42 -21.37
C PHE A 93 23.33 10.67 -20.58
N GLY A 94 22.71 10.50 -19.43
CA GLY A 94 22.35 11.59 -18.54
C GLY A 94 22.79 11.35 -17.10
N LYS A 95 22.43 12.29 -16.21
CA LYS A 95 22.88 12.34 -14.82
C LYS A 95 22.49 11.06 -14.07
N SER A 96 23.28 10.68 -13.08
CA SER A 96 22.95 9.58 -12.17
C SER A 96 23.04 10.01 -10.70
N ARG A 97 22.33 9.26 -9.86
CA ARG A 97 22.41 9.30 -8.41
C ARG A 97 22.51 7.88 -7.90
N ILE A 98 23.42 7.65 -6.95
CA ILE A 98 23.54 6.38 -6.24
C ILE A 98 23.69 6.73 -4.77
N TRP A 99 22.79 6.22 -3.93
CA TRP A 99 22.86 6.45 -2.50
C TRP A 99 22.46 5.20 -1.73
N ASN A 100 23.09 5.03 -0.56
CA ASN A 100 22.69 4.03 0.41
C ASN A 100 21.72 4.68 1.40
N THR A 101 20.81 3.87 1.93
CA THR A 101 19.82 4.28 2.90
C THR A 101 19.59 3.16 3.89
N GLU A 102 19.18 3.51 5.11
CA GLU A 102 18.98 2.53 6.18
C GLU A 102 17.76 2.89 7.03
N THR A 103 17.17 1.86 7.63
CA THR A 103 16.08 1.97 8.59
C THR A 103 16.34 1.03 9.77
N THR A 104 15.87 1.41 10.95
CA THR A 104 16.03 0.63 12.18
C THR A 104 14.69 0.44 12.89
N THR A 105 14.58 -0.65 13.64
CA THR A 105 13.47 -0.88 14.58
C THR A 105 13.93 -1.70 15.77
N THR A 106 13.37 -1.45 16.95
CA THR A 106 13.63 -2.25 18.16
C THR A 106 12.71 -3.46 18.28
N ARG A 107 11.66 -3.55 17.47
CA ARG A 107 10.64 -4.60 17.56
C ARG A 107 10.74 -5.56 16.39
N PHE A 108 10.94 -6.85 16.69
CA PHE A 108 11.03 -7.88 15.66
C PHE A 108 9.80 -7.92 14.74
N ARG A 109 8.59 -7.71 15.26
CA ARG A 109 7.37 -7.69 14.43
C ARG A 109 7.39 -6.62 13.33
N ASP A 110 8.04 -5.48 13.59
CA ASP A 110 8.09 -4.36 12.66
C ASP A 110 9.01 -4.66 11.46
N THR A 111 9.90 -5.66 11.55
CA THR A 111 10.81 -6.05 10.46
C THR A 111 10.10 -6.74 9.30
N THR A 112 8.89 -7.24 9.53
CA THR A 112 8.08 -7.94 8.52
C THR A 112 6.72 -7.29 8.30
N ASP A 113 6.43 -6.17 8.97
CA ASP A 113 5.13 -5.52 8.88
C ASP A 113 4.95 -4.86 7.50
N PRO A 114 3.96 -5.27 6.69
CA PRO A 114 3.72 -4.68 5.38
C PRO A 114 3.18 -3.24 5.44
N ASN A 115 2.74 -2.76 6.61
CA ASN A 115 2.24 -1.40 6.80
C ASN A 115 3.35 -0.41 7.18
N ILE A 116 4.55 -0.89 7.49
CA ILE A 116 5.70 -0.06 7.81
C ILE A 116 6.60 0.00 6.58
N SER A 117 7.01 1.20 6.22
CA SER A 117 7.89 1.46 5.11
C SER A 117 8.95 2.47 5.47
N HIS A 118 10.06 2.39 4.75
CA HIS A 118 11.19 3.30 4.83
C HIS A 118 11.19 4.23 3.63
N THR A 119 11.16 5.54 3.87
CA THR A 119 11.28 6.55 2.82
C THR A 119 12.74 6.95 2.63
N SER A 120 13.16 7.02 1.38
CA SER A 120 14.50 7.44 0.99
C SER A 120 14.43 8.57 -0.03
N LEU A 121 15.27 9.58 0.13
CA LEU A 121 15.22 10.81 -0.65
C LEU A 121 16.62 11.22 -1.12
N ASP A 122 16.74 11.52 -2.41
CA ASP A 122 17.85 12.30 -2.99
C ASP A 122 17.23 13.38 -3.90
N SER A 123 18.03 14.23 -4.52
CA SER A 123 17.58 15.16 -5.54
C SER A 123 18.67 15.46 -6.55
N LEU A 124 18.29 15.89 -7.75
CA LEU A 124 19.20 16.35 -8.78
C LEU A 124 18.62 17.55 -9.52
N ILE A 125 19.47 18.36 -10.15
CA ILE A 125 19.04 19.52 -10.94
C ILE A 125 18.93 19.15 -12.41
N LEU A 126 17.78 19.40 -13.06
CA LEU A 126 17.53 19.18 -14.49
C LEU A 126 17.01 20.45 -15.17
N PRO A 127 17.40 20.73 -16.43
CA PRO A 127 16.69 21.69 -17.27
C PRO A 127 15.34 21.13 -17.77
N PRO A 128 14.47 21.97 -18.36
CA PRO A 128 13.32 21.52 -19.14
C PRO A 128 13.67 20.39 -20.12
N GLY A 129 12.75 19.45 -20.33
CA GLY A 129 12.95 18.29 -21.18
C GLY A 129 12.09 17.10 -20.81
N ASN A 130 12.23 16.02 -21.59
CA ASN A 130 11.55 14.75 -21.37
C ASN A 130 12.55 13.71 -20.88
N TYR A 131 12.29 13.17 -19.69
CA TYR A 131 13.23 12.30 -18.99
C TYR A 131 12.65 10.92 -18.71
N GLU A 132 13.51 9.91 -18.84
CA GLU A 132 13.28 8.56 -18.34
C GLU A 132 14.26 8.28 -17.19
N PHE A 133 13.71 7.89 -16.04
CA PHE A 133 14.43 7.52 -14.84
C PHE A 133 14.45 6.00 -14.76
N LEU A 134 15.62 5.39 -14.95
CA LEU A 134 15.84 3.97 -14.69
C LEU A 134 16.27 3.83 -13.23
N VAL A 135 15.43 3.17 -12.45
CA VAL A 135 15.63 3.00 -11.01
C VAL A 135 16.01 1.55 -10.74
N ASN A 136 17.16 1.36 -10.13
CA ASN A 136 17.62 0.09 -9.59
C ASN A 136 17.60 0.18 -8.07
N TYR A 137 16.96 -0.80 -7.45
CA TYR A 137 16.94 -0.99 -6.01
C TYR A 137 17.69 -2.28 -5.65
N GLN A 138 18.48 -2.23 -4.59
CA GLN A 138 19.17 -3.38 -4.02
C GLN A 138 19.03 -3.39 -2.50
N ASP A 139 18.54 -4.50 -1.95
CA ASP A 139 18.69 -4.82 -0.52
C ASP A 139 20.15 -5.21 -0.25
N LEU A 140 20.83 -4.49 0.66
CA LEU A 140 22.25 -4.68 0.95
C LEU A 140 22.50 -5.76 2.00
N ASN A 141 21.48 -6.10 2.80
CA ASN A 141 21.56 -7.19 3.77
C ASN A 141 21.06 -8.51 3.17
N GLY A 142 20.16 -8.43 2.18
CA GLY A 142 19.59 -9.57 1.46
C GLY A 142 20.15 -9.74 0.04
N GLN A 143 19.43 -10.52 -0.77
CA GLN A 143 19.73 -10.73 -2.19
C GLN A 143 18.65 -10.16 -3.13
N ARG A 144 17.68 -9.42 -2.59
CA ARG A 144 16.55 -8.88 -3.35
C ARG A 144 16.98 -7.66 -4.15
N GLN A 145 16.55 -7.61 -5.41
CA GLN A 145 16.77 -6.47 -6.31
C GLN A 145 15.52 -6.22 -7.15
N LEU A 146 15.29 -4.97 -7.52
CA LEU A 146 14.21 -4.54 -8.41
C LEU A 146 14.72 -3.48 -9.37
N ALA A 147 14.21 -3.49 -10.60
CA ALA A 147 14.51 -2.45 -11.59
C ALA A 147 13.23 -2.05 -12.32
N TYR A 148 13.01 -0.76 -12.52
CA TYR A 148 11.86 -0.23 -13.27
C TYR A 148 12.14 1.17 -13.81
N THR A 149 11.31 1.61 -14.76
CA THR A 149 11.44 2.93 -15.40
C THR A 149 10.28 3.84 -15.02
N ARG A 150 10.55 5.15 -14.88
CA ARG A 150 9.55 6.22 -14.71
C ARG A 150 9.82 7.36 -15.68
N LYS A 151 8.77 8.06 -16.11
CA LYS A 151 8.88 9.21 -17.02
C LYS A 151 8.53 10.50 -16.29
N LEU A 152 9.19 11.60 -16.67
CA LEU A 152 8.87 12.94 -16.19
C LEU A 152 9.06 13.93 -17.34
N GLN A 153 8.06 14.78 -17.54
CA GLN A 153 8.16 15.93 -18.43
C GLN A 153 8.37 17.18 -17.59
N LEU A 154 9.39 17.96 -17.95
CA LEU A 154 9.70 19.26 -17.36
C LEU A 154 9.48 20.33 -18.43
N PRO A 155 8.40 21.13 -18.34
CA PRO A 155 8.12 22.15 -19.35
C PRO A 155 9.10 23.32 -19.28
N GLU A 156 9.21 24.09 -20.36
CA GLU A 156 9.79 25.43 -20.28
C GLU A 156 8.87 26.35 -19.48
N ARG A 157 9.45 27.35 -18.82
CA ARG A 157 8.72 28.22 -17.91
C ARG A 157 9.11 29.68 -18.04
N SER A 158 8.14 30.55 -17.83
CA SER A 158 8.30 32.00 -17.66
C SER A 158 7.26 32.47 -16.62
N GLY A 159 7.65 33.39 -15.73
CA GLY A 159 6.77 33.90 -14.66
C GLY A 159 6.64 32.96 -13.44
N SER A 160 5.52 33.11 -12.72
CA SER A 160 5.20 32.31 -11.52
C SER A 160 5.06 30.82 -11.85
N PHE A 161 5.41 29.96 -10.89
CA PHE A 161 5.29 28.52 -11.04
C PHE A 161 4.64 27.87 -9.84
N ASP A 162 3.77 26.90 -10.14
CA ASP A 162 3.08 26.08 -9.16
C ASP A 162 3.52 24.63 -9.25
N SER A 163 4.07 24.09 -8.16
CA SER A 163 4.43 22.68 -8.14
C SER A 163 3.21 21.78 -8.13
N PRO A 164 3.31 20.58 -8.75
CA PRO A 164 2.33 19.53 -8.54
C PRO A 164 2.21 19.25 -7.04
N PRO A 165 0.98 19.09 -6.51
CA PRO A 165 0.79 18.68 -5.13
C PRO A 165 1.62 17.44 -4.77
N LEU A 166 2.38 17.56 -3.68
CA LEU A 166 3.11 16.45 -3.11
C LEU A 166 2.32 15.87 -1.96
N PHE A 167 2.03 14.58 -2.04
CA PHE A 167 1.34 13.91 -0.95
C PHE A 167 2.35 13.38 0.04
N PHE A 168 2.04 13.48 1.33
CA PHE A 168 2.88 12.97 2.40
C PHE A 168 2.01 12.41 3.52
N TYR A 169 2.57 11.51 4.31
CA TYR A 169 1.95 10.96 5.51
C TYR A 169 2.19 11.92 6.69
N PRO A 170 1.18 12.64 7.19
CA PRO A 170 1.38 13.60 8.25
C PRO A 170 1.87 12.92 9.54
N THR A 171 2.89 13.49 10.16
CA THR A 171 3.37 13.14 11.50
C THR A 171 3.19 14.35 12.41
N HIS A 172 2.93 14.11 13.70
CA HIS A 172 2.81 15.19 14.66
C HIS A 172 4.18 15.86 14.89
N GLY A 173 4.26 17.18 14.67
CA GLY A 173 5.41 18.00 15.09
C GLY A 173 6.51 18.28 14.07
N GLU A 174 6.32 17.98 12.77
CA GLU A 174 7.29 18.33 11.73
C GLU A 174 7.01 19.72 11.11
N ASP A 175 7.99 20.62 11.21
CA ASP A 175 7.98 21.91 10.51
C ASP A 175 8.40 21.74 9.04
N LEU A 176 7.47 22.02 8.12
CA LEU A 176 7.64 21.83 6.67
C LEU A 176 8.15 23.09 5.94
N PHE A 177 8.72 24.04 6.68
CA PHE A 177 9.01 25.38 6.15
C PHE A 177 10.16 25.44 5.12
N SER A 178 11.04 24.43 5.06
CA SER A 178 12.24 24.44 4.19
C SER A 178 12.21 23.47 3.01
N GLY A 179 11.13 22.72 2.78
CA GLY A 179 11.06 21.70 1.74
C GLY A 179 10.02 20.62 2.04
N PRO A 180 9.92 19.58 1.19
CA PRO A 180 9.03 18.46 1.47
C PRO A 180 9.50 17.71 2.73
N PRO A 181 8.59 17.08 3.50
CA PRO A 181 8.97 16.29 4.67
C PRO A 181 9.87 15.14 4.25
N ALA A 182 11.15 15.17 4.63
CA ALA A 182 12.14 14.25 4.09
C ALA A 182 11.78 12.76 4.31
N ALA A 183 11.12 12.44 5.42
CA ALA A 183 10.84 11.06 5.85
C ALA A 183 9.46 10.51 5.45
N ASN A 184 8.50 11.36 5.04
CA ASN A 184 7.09 10.95 4.97
C ASN A 184 6.42 11.20 3.63
N VAL A 185 7.17 11.57 2.60
CA VAL A 185 6.60 11.82 1.27
C VAL A 185 6.14 10.52 0.64
N SER A 186 4.92 10.52 0.12
CA SER A 186 4.39 9.35 -0.58
C SER A 186 4.82 9.34 -2.04
N PRO A 187 5.45 8.24 -2.51
CA PRO A 187 5.72 8.00 -3.92
C PRO A 187 4.53 7.41 -4.67
N LEU A 188 3.37 7.18 -4.02
CA LEU A 188 2.17 6.67 -4.68
C LEU A 188 1.57 7.71 -5.64
N GLN A 189 1.98 7.67 -6.90
CA GLN A 189 1.39 8.51 -7.92
C GLN A 189 -0.01 7.98 -8.29
N GLY A 190 -1.03 8.83 -8.13
CA GLY A 190 -2.41 8.50 -8.49
C GLY A 190 -3.09 7.52 -7.54
N HIS A 191 -2.45 7.14 -6.43
CA HIS A 191 -3.05 6.31 -5.40
C HIS A 191 -2.75 6.91 -4.02
N TRP A 192 -3.62 6.62 -3.06
CA TRP A 192 -3.44 6.96 -1.66
C TRP A 192 -3.85 5.75 -0.85
N ASP A 193 -3.07 5.44 0.18
CA ASP A 193 -3.46 4.41 1.12
C ASP A 193 -4.79 4.86 1.74
N PHE A 194 -5.82 4.01 1.62
CA PHE A 194 -7.01 4.14 2.45
C PHE A 194 -6.53 4.33 3.88
N ASN A 195 -7.29 5.09 4.66
CA ASN A 195 -7.08 5.07 6.09
C ASN A 195 -5.83 5.73 6.63
N ARG A 196 -5.20 6.57 5.81
CA ARG A 196 -4.12 7.45 6.23
C ARG A 196 -4.53 8.89 5.97
N ASP A 197 -4.24 9.76 6.94
CA ASP A 197 -4.38 11.19 6.78
C ASP A 197 -3.60 11.63 5.53
N LEU A 198 -4.24 12.39 4.66
CA LEU A 198 -3.62 12.90 3.46
C LEU A 198 -2.99 14.25 3.75
N GLY A 199 -1.66 14.25 3.88
CA GLY A 199 -0.86 15.47 3.86
C GLY A 199 -0.69 15.95 2.42
N ILE A 200 -0.91 17.24 2.19
CA ILE A 200 -0.73 17.90 0.90
C ILE A 200 0.27 19.02 1.10
N TYR A 201 1.44 18.88 0.50
CA TYR A 201 2.46 19.92 0.43
C TYR A 201 2.39 20.62 -0.93
N LEU A 202 2.24 21.93 -0.90
CA LEU A 202 2.17 22.82 -2.04
C LEU A 202 3.34 23.80 -1.97
N ARG A 203 3.99 24.01 -3.11
CA ARG A 203 5.03 25.03 -3.27
C ARG A 203 4.76 25.84 -4.52
N CYS A 204 4.74 27.15 -4.36
CA CYS A 204 4.62 28.14 -5.42
C CYS A 204 5.85 29.05 -5.40
N GLN A 205 6.39 29.39 -6.55
CA GLN A 205 7.43 30.42 -6.71
C GLN A 205 6.79 31.62 -7.40
N LEU A 206 6.89 32.79 -6.78
CA LEU A 206 6.33 34.03 -7.31
C LEU A 206 7.35 34.73 -8.21
N ALA A 207 6.86 35.28 -9.32
CA ALA A 207 7.64 36.23 -10.10
C ALA A 207 7.92 37.50 -9.29
N ALA A 208 8.98 38.24 -9.65
CA ALA A 208 9.45 39.40 -8.88
C ALA A 208 8.42 40.54 -8.76
N ASP A 209 7.49 40.64 -9.71
CA ASP A 209 6.39 41.59 -9.78
C ASP A 209 5.11 41.11 -9.06
N SER A 210 5.04 39.83 -8.67
CA SER A 210 3.94 39.27 -7.87
C SER A 210 4.19 39.44 -6.37
N MET A 211 3.36 40.26 -5.72
CA MET A 211 3.49 40.55 -4.28
C MET A 211 2.82 39.53 -3.35
N ALA A 212 1.79 38.82 -3.84
CA ALA A 212 1.07 37.81 -3.07
C ALA A 212 0.39 36.78 -3.98
N VAL A 213 0.11 35.60 -3.43
CA VAL A 213 -0.69 34.56 -4.06
C VAL A 213 -1.81 34.12 -3.12
N ARG A 214 -2.98 33.83 -3.68
CA ARG A 214 -4.05 33.12 -2.99
C ARG A 214 -4.10 31.69 -3.49
N VAL A 215 -4.17 30.73 -2.59
CA VAL A 215 -4.19 29.30 -2.92
C VAL A 215 -5.49 28.70 -2.42
N ARG A 216 -6.27 28.13 -3.33
CA ARG A 216 -7.49 27.38 -3.00
C ARG A 216 -7.31 25.92 -3.36
N ALA A 217 -7.38 25.05 -2.35
CA ALA A 217 -7.36 23.60 -2.51
C ALA A 217 -8.76 23.03 -2.27
N THR A 218 -9.24 22.19 -3.17
CA THR A 218 -10.54 21.53 -3.07
C THR A 218 -10.39 20.04 -3.39
N LEU A 219 -10.78 19.18 -2.45
CA LEU A 219 -10.87 17.73 -2.68
C LEU A 219 -12.31 17.37 -3.04
N MET A 220 -12.46 16.57 -4.09
CA MET A 220 -13.77 16.06 -4.51
C MET A 220 -13.75 14.55 -4.71
N ASN A 221 -14.86 13.90 -4.36
CA ASN A 221 -15.18 12.58 -4.88
C ASN A 221 -15.48 12.71 -6.38
N THR A 222 -14.88 11.84 -7.20
CA THR A 222 -15.00 11.92 -8.66
C THR A 222 -16.34 11.40 -9.14
N ASP A 223 -16.84 10.36 -8.49
CA ASP A 223 -18.04 9.62 -8.90
C ASP A 223 -19.31 10.35 -8.45
N THR A 224 -19.38 10.75 -7.16
CA THR A 224 -20.53 11.47 -6.60
C THR A 224 -20.49 12.97 -6.86
N ARG A 225 -19.32 13.51 -7.25
CA ARG A 225 -19.02 14.95 -7.37
C ARG A 225 -19.14 15.74 -6.07
N GLU A 226 -19.23 15.04 -4.94
CA GLU A 226 -19.27 15.65 -3.61
C GLU A 226 -17.96 16.35 -3.28
N LYS A 227 -18.04 17.52 -2.63
CA LYS A 227 -16.89 18.25 -2.09
C LYS A 227 -16.59 17.73 -0.70
N ILE A 228 -15.44 17.10 -0.54
CA ILE A 228 -15.01 16.46 0.73
C ILE A 228 -14.25 17.45 1.62
N PHE A 229 -13.45 18.31 1.01
CA PHE A 229 -12.59 19.27 1.71
C PHE A 229 -12.38 20.51 0.86
N GLU A 230 -12.25 21.66 1.53
CA GLU A 230 -11.87 22.92 0.92
C GLU A 230 -11.03 23.74 1.89
N ASP A 231 -9.95 24.32 1.39
CA ASP A 231 -9.11 25.27 2.10
C ASP A 231 -8.75 26.43 1.16
N ASP A 232 -8.75 27.65 1.69
CA ASP A 232 -8.61 28.89 0.92
C ASP A 232 -7.70 29.88 1.65
N GLN A 233 -6.41 29.77 1.39
CA GLN A 233 -5.37 30.63 1.96
C GLN A 233 -5.18 31.87 1.11
N ARG A 234 -5.16 33.04 1.75
CA ARG A 234 -5.09 34.35 1.09
C ARG A 234 -3.83 35.10 1.49
N ASP A 235 -3.43 36.03 0.63
CA ASP A 235 -2.37 37.00 0.89
C ASP A 235 -1.03 36.36 1.30
N LEU A 236 -0.70 35.18 0.74
CA LEU A 236 0.57 34.52 1.00
C LEU A 236 1.68 35.26 0.26
N ARG A 237 2.73 35.67 0.98
CA ARG A 237 3.82 36.52 0.46
C ARG A 237 5.18 35.84 0.57
N GLY A 238 6.10 36.26 -0.28
CA GLY A 238 7.48 35.80 -0.31
C GLY A 238 7.90 35.31 -1.70
N PRO A 239 9.21 35.21 -1.98
CA PRO A 239 9.69 34.73 -3.28
C PRO A 239 9.27 33.27 -3.54
N VAL A 240 9.10 32.50 -2.47
CA VAL A 240 8.58 31.14 -2.48
C VAL A 240 7.54 31.03 -1.37
N VAL A 241 6.38 30.52 -1.73
CA VAL A 241 5.27 30.23 -0.81
C VAL A 241 5.14 28.73 -0.67
N THR A 242 5.12 28.25 0.57
CA THR A 242 4.87 26.84 0.91
C THR A 242 3.62 26.75 1.77
N LEU A 243 2.79 25.74 1.49
CA LEU A 243 1.56 25.48 2.23
C LEU A 243 1.43 23.98 2.48
N SER A 244 1.06 23.63 3.70
CA SER A 244 0.80 22.25 4.09
C SER A 244 -0.61 22.11 4.62
N LEU A 245 -1.36 21.18 4.05
CA LEU A 245 -2.74 20.88 4.44
C LEU A 245 -2.82 19.43 4.88
N VAL A 246 -3.69 19.14 5.84
CA VAL A 246 -3.97 17.77 6.28
C VAL A 246 -5.46 17.50 6.12
N ILE A 247 -5.78 16.43 5.40
CA ILE A 247 -7.15 15.92 5.29
C ILE A 247 -7.23 14.64 6.12
N PRO A 248 -8.06 14.62 7.18
CA PRO A 248 -8.22 13.45 8.04
C PRO A 248 -8.67 12.22 7.25
N ALA A 249 -8.13 11.05 7.60
CA ALA A 249 -8.42 9.76 6.96
C ALA A 249 -9.93 9.43 6.93
N GLU A 250 -10.67 9.79 7.98
CA GLU A 250 -12.12 9.60 8.10
C GLU A 250 -12.93 10.28 6.98
N LYS A 251 -12.37 11.31 6.32
CA LYS A 251 -12.99 11.99 5.19
C LYS A 251 -12.68 11.32 3.86
N LEU A 252 -11.71 10.41 3.82
CA LEU A 252 -11.19 9.76 2.61
C LEU A 252 -11.79 8.35 2.45
N GLN A 253 -12.91 8.28 1.73
CA GLN A 253 -13.54 7.00 1.41
C GLN A 253 -12.78 6.26 0.30
N GLU A 254 -12.89 4.92 0.24
CA GLU A 254 -12.39 4.13 -0.89
C GLU A 254 -13.14 4.51 -2.18
N ALA A 255 -12.56 5.41 -2.99
CA ALA A 255 -13.11 5.88 -4.26
C ALA A 255 -12.07 6.63 -5.10
N SER A 256 -12.46 7.00 -6.32
CA SER A 256 -11.69 7.93 -7.15
C SER A 256 -11.88 9.36 -6.66
N HIS A 257 -10.78 10.08 -6.45
CA HIS A 257 -10.73 11.44 -5.96
C HIS A 257 -10.01 12.35 -6.94
N ARG A 258 -10.31 13.64 -6.86
CA ARG A 258 -9.53 14.68 -7.55
C ARG A 258 -9.23 15.81 -6.58
N LEU A 259 -7.94 16.11 -6.42
CA LEU A 259 -7.49 17.31 -5.75
C LEU A 259 -7.36 18.42 -6.80
N LYS A 260 -8.14 19.48 -6.65
CA LYS A 260 -8.04 20.70 -7.45
C LYS A 260 -7.33 21.76 -6.62
N VAL A 261 -6.23 22.30 -7.14
CA VAL A 261 -5.53 23.44 -6.56
C VAL A 261 -5.57 24.59 -7.56
N ILE A 262 -5.99 25.76 -7.12
CA ILE A 262 -5.96 27.00 -7.91
C ILE A 262 -5.04 27.98 -7.20
N TYR A 263 -4.08 28.49 -7.94
CA TYR A 263 -3.19 29.57 -7.53
C TYR A 263 -3.65 30.84 -8.25
N TYR A 264 -3.98 31.87 -7.48
CA TYR A 264 -4.43 33.16 -7.99
C TYR A 264 -3.29 34.18 -7.84
N HIS A 265 -2.82 34.70 -8.97
CA HIS A 265 -1.76 35.72 -9.07
C HIS A 265 -2.38 37.03 -9.57
N GLY A 266 -2.90 37.84 -8.65
CA GLY A 266 -3.66 39.03 -9.03
C GLY A 266 -4.94 38.66 -9.80
N GLU A 267 -5.05 39.09 -11.05
CA GLU A 267 -6.18 38.76 -11.94
C GLU A 267 -6.02 37.40 -12.65
N ASP A 268 -4.79 36.88 -12.74
CA ASP A 268 -4.50 35.61 -13.38
C ASP A 268 -4.66 34.43 -12.42
N SER A 269 -4.88 33.23 -12.97
CA SER A 269 -4.85 32.01 -12.17
C SER A 269 -4.33 30.80 -12.93
N THR A 270 -3.61 29.95 -12.20
CA THR A 270 -3.14 28.65 -12.66
C THR A 270 -3.88 27.56 -11.92
N ARG A 271 -4.18 26.46 -12.60
CA ARG A 271 -4.95 25.36 -12.05
C ARG A 271 -4.19 24.05 -12.18
N SER A 272 -4.05 23.34 -11.07
CA SER A 272 -3.59 21.95 -11.01
C SER A 272 -4.73 21.02 -10.62
N ILE A 273 -4.87 19.89 -11.31
CA ILE A 273 -5.83 18.83 -10.98
C ILE A 273 -5.06 17.52 -10.89
N VAL A 274 -5.03 16.92 -9.71
CA VAL A 274 -4.38 15.63 -9.47
C VAL A 274 -5.46 14.59 -9.19
N PRO A 275 -5.76 13.68 -10.15
CA PRO A 275 -6.59 12.52 -9.87
C PRO A 275 -5.80 11.51 -9.05
N PHE A 276 -6.47 10.88 -8.08
CA PHE A 276 -5.91 9.76 -7.34
C PHE A 276 -7.01 8.85 -6.82
N LYS A 277 -6.70 7.59 -6.55
CA LYS A 277 -7.62 6.62 -5.93
C LYS A 277 -7.22 6.38 -4.50
N VAL A 278 -8.17 6.47 -3.58
CA VAL A 278 -7.98 5.99 -2.21
C VAL A 278 -8.24 4.48 -2.24
N VAL A 279 -7.24 3.68 -1.84
CA VAL A 279 -7.25 2.22 -2.02
C VAL A 279 -6.91 1.50 -0.73
N TRP A 280 -7.72 0.50 -0.38
CA TRP A 280 -7.43 -0.40 0.72
C TRP A 280 -6.52 -1.54 0.25
N PHE A 281 -5.21 -1.29 0.17
CA PHE A 281 -4.23 -2.22 -0.43
C PHE A 281 -4.13 -3.58 0.30
N ASN A 282 -4.44 -3.63 1.59
CA ASN A 282 -4.46 -4.85 2.40
C ASN A 282 -5.90 -5.35 2.69
N LYS A 283 -6.89 -4.93 1.88
CA LYS A 283 -8.26 -5.42 1.97
C LYS A 283 -8.33 -6.93 1.76
N PRO A 284 -8.97 -7.70 2.67
CA PRO A 284 -9.22 -9.12 2.49
C PRO A 284 -9.77 -9.45 1.09
N LYS A 285 -9.26 -10.51 0.46
CA LYS A 285 -9.59 -10.92 -0.90
C LYS A 285 -11.08 -11.19 -1.07
N SER A 286 -11.68 -11.86 -0.10
CA SER A 286 -13.13 -12.13 -0.07
C SER A 286 -14.00 -10.87 -0.05
N LEU A 287 -13.51 -9.73 0.44
CA LEU A 287 -14.23 -8.46 0.39
C LEU A 287 -14.28 -7.82 -1.00
N TRP A 288 -13.40 -8.23 -1.91
CA TRP A 288 -13.44 -7.76 -3.29
C TRP A 288 -14.42 -8.56 -4.15
N ASP A 289 -14.80 -9.76 -3.72
CA ASP A 289 -15.80 -10.58 -4.40
C ASP A 289 -17.19 -10.33 -3.82
N ARG A 290 -18.15 -10.07 -4.72
CA ARG A 290 -19.53 -9.75 -4.33
C ARG A 290 -20.19 -10.87 -3.55
N ASN A 291 -20.01 -12.12 -3.97
CA ASN A 291 -20.66 -13.26 -3.34
C ASN A 291 -19.99 -13.59 -2.00
N LEU A 292 -18.66 -13.60 -1.97
CA LEU A 292 -17.88 -13.87 -0.76
C LEU A 292 -17.97 -12.75 0.28
N SER A 293 -18.29 -11.52 -0.12
CA SER A 293 -18.59 -10.46 0.85
C SER A 293 -19.95 -10.69 1.55
N ILE A 294 -20.90 -11.38 0.94
CA ILE A 294 -22.24 -11.60 1.53
C ILE A 294 -22.39 -13.00 2.14
N TRP A 295 -22.13 -14.07 1.38
CA TRP A 295 -22.51 -15.44 1.74
C TRP A 295 -21.97 -15.92 3.10
N PRO A 296 -20.70 -15.69 3.47
CA PRO A 296 -20.16 -16.13 4.75
C PRO A 296 -20.86 -15.51 5.96
N LEU A 297 -21.53 -14.36 5.82
CA LEU A 297 -22.24 -13.69 6.91
C LEU A 297 -23.33 -14.56 7.53
N ARG A 298 -23.85 -15.57 6.80
CA ARG A 298 -24.81 -16.54 7.33
C ARG A 298 -24.33 -17.28 8.58
N HIS A 299 -23.02 -17.32 8.83
CA HIS A 299 -22.45 -17.99 10.00
C HIS A 299 -22.46 -17.14 11.27
N ILE A 300 -22.69 -15.83 11.14
CA ILE A 300 -22.71 -14.90 12.26
C ILE A 300 -24.04 -14.14 12.40
N LEU A 301 -24.91 -14.24 11.40
CA LEU A 301 -26.23 -13.62 11.39
C LEU A 301 -27.34 -14.63 11.66
N SER A 302 -28.46 -14.14 12.19
CA SER A 302 -29.70 -14.91 12.16
C SER A 302 -30.17 -15.11 10.71
N GLU A 303 -30.98 -16.13 10.46
CA GLU A 303 -31.51 -16.40 9.12
C GLU A 303 -32.30 -15.20 8.56
N GLY A 304 -33.10 -14.54 9.39
CA GLY A 304 -33.87 -13.35 8.99
C GLY A 304 -32.99 -12.14 8.64
N ASP A 305 -31.94 -11.90 9.43
CA ASP A 305 -30.99 -10.80 9.17
C ASP A 305 -30.18 -11.05 7.90
N TYR A 306 -29.75 -12.30 7.68
CA TYR A 306 -29.03 -12.69 6.47
C TYR A 306 -29.91 -12.53 5.23
N GLN A 307 -31.17 -13.00 5.26
CA GLN A 307 -32.11 -12.83 4.16
C GLN A 307 -32.32 -11.35 3.85
N THR A 308 -32.56 -10.53 4.89
CA THR A 308 -32.70 -9.07 4.74
C THR A 308 -31.49 -8.46 4.04
N LEU A 309 -30.27 -8.87 4.40
CA LEU A 309 -29.02 -8.39 3.80
C LEU A 309 -28.83 -8.88 2.35
N ALA A 310 -29.15 -10.14 2.07
CA ALA A 310 -28.97 -10.78 0.77
C ALA A 310 -30.08 -10.44 -0.24
N GLU A 311 -31.20 -9.89 0.20
CA GLU A 311 -32.32 -9.52 -0.66
C GLU A 311 -32.09 -8.22 -1.46
N GLY A 312 -32.64 -8.19 -2.68
CA GLY A 312 -32.66 -7.03 -3.55
C GLY A 312 -31.65 -7.08 -4.69
N ASN A 313 -31.58 -6.00 -5.47
CA ASN A 313 -30.57 -5.87 -6.53
C ASN A 313 -29.18 -5.56 -5.96
N GLN A 314 -28.16 -5.57 -6.80
CA GLN A 314 -26.77 -5.37 -6.40
C GLN A 314 -26.55 -4.08 -5.59
N GLY A 315 -27.12 -2.95 -6.02
CA GLY A 315 -26.96 -1.67 -5.32
C GLY A 315 -27.63 -1.66 -3.94
N ALA A 316 -28.79 -2.32 -3.82
CA ALA A 316 -29.46 -2.48 -2.53
C ALA A 316 -28.66 -3.38 -1.58
N GLN A 317 -28.14 -4.51 -2.06
CA GLN A 317 -27.28 -5.41 -1.29
C GLN A 317 -26.02 -4.67 -0.79
N GLU A 318 -25.35 -3.91 -1.65
CA GLU A 318 -24.15 -3.15 -1.28
C GLU A 318 -24.45 -2.07 -0.23
N SER A 319 -25.58 -1.38 -0.36
CA SER A 319 -25.99 -0.36 0.61
C SER A 319 -26.29 -0.96 1.98
N LYS A 320 -27.01 -2.09 2.02
CA LYS A 320 -27.30 -2.84 3.26
C LYS A 320 -26.01 -3.39 3.89
N PHE A 321 -25.12 -3.94 3.07
CA PHE A 321 -23.82 -4.44 3.50
C PHE A 321 -22.98 -3.34 4.18
N LYS A 322 -22.87 -2.17 3.54
CA LYS A 322 -22.17 -1.00 4.09
C LYS A 322 -22.82 -0.53 5.39
N ALA A 323 -24.15 -0.48 5.46
CA ALA A 323 -24.87 -0.08 6.67
C ALA A 323 -24.67 -1.07 7.83
N PHE A 324 -24.75 -2.37 7.56
CA PHE A 324 -24.53 -3.44 8.55
C PHE A 324 -23.15 -3.32 9.19
N TRP A 325 -22.09 -3.27 8.38
CA TRP A 325 -20.74 -3.14 8.92
C TRP A 325 -20.52 -1.81 9.61
N LYS A 326 -21.10 -0.71 9.11
CA LYS A 326 -21.03 0.59 9.81
C LYS A 326 -21.69 0.54 11.20
N SER A 327 -22.81 -0.17 11.37
CA SER A 327 -23.46 -0.31 12.69
C SER A 327 -22.70 -1.22 13.67
N MET A 328 -21.84 -2.10 13.16
CA MET A 328 -21.03 -3.02 13.95
C MET A 328 -19.66 -2.46 14.31
N ASP A 329 -19.33 -1.27 13.81
CA ASP A 329 -18.05 -0.61 14.05
C ASP A 329 -18.02 -0.01 15.47
N ARG A 330 -17.16 -0.55 16.32
CA ARG A 330 -17.00 -0.11 17.72
C ARG A 330 -15.89 0.93 17.89
N THR A 331 -15.11 1.12 16.84
CA THR A 331 -13.86 1.88 16.81
C THR A 331 -13.89 2.75 15.56
N PRO A 332 -14.92 3.62 15.39
CA PRO A 332 -15.10 4.42 14.17
C PRO A 332 -13.99 5.46 13.97
N GLU A 333 -13.22 5.77 15.01
CA GLU A 333 -12.00 6.58 14.94
C GLU A 333 -10.85 5.82 14.28
N THR A 334 -10.92 4.50 14.26
CA THR A 334 -9.97 3.69 13.54
C THR A 334 -10.33 3.70 12.07
N PRO A 335 -9.34 3.59 11.19
CA PRO A 335 -9.63 3.93 9.82
C PRO A 335 -10.53 2.88 9.11
N TYR A 336 -10.48 1.61 9.53
CA TYR A 336 -11.35 0.55 8.99
C TYR A 336 -12.01 -0.17 10.14
N ASN A 337 -13.21 -0.69 9.91
CA ASN A 337 -13.87 -1.57 10.86
C ASN A 337 -13.02 -2.84 11.09
N GLU A 338 -12.38 -2.95 12.25
CA GLU A 338 -11.49 -4.09 12.53
C GLU A 338 -12.23 -5.41 12.66
N LEU A 339 -13.49 -5.38 13.11
CA LEU A 339 -14.34 -6.56 13.16
C LEU A 339 -14.63 -7.09 11.76
N GLN A 340 -14.91 -6.20 10.80
CA GLN A 340 -15.06 -6.56 9.39
C GLN A 340 -13.76 -7.16 8.86
N ARG A 341 -12.63 -6.48 9.06
CA ARG A 341 -11.33 -6.96 8.58
C ARG A 341 -10.99 -8.34 9.16
N GLU A 342 -11.22 -8.55 10.45
CA GLU A 342 -10.98 -9.83 11.12
C GLU A 342 -11.89 -10.93 10.58
N PHE A 343 -13.19 -10.65 10.43
CA PHE A 343 -14.14 -11.63 9.87
C PHE A 343 -13.70 -12.10 8.48
N TYR A 344 -13.37 -11.18 7.57
CA TYR A 344 -12.95 -11.57 6.22
C TYR A 344 -11.53 -12.11 6.14
N ALA A 345 -10.64 -11.75 7.06
CA ALA A 345 -9.35 -12.43 7.19
C ALA A 345 -9.54 -13.92 7.55
N ARG A 346 -10.55 -14.25 8.37
CA ARG A 346 -10.94 -15.65 8.63
C ARG A 346 -11.52 -16.30 7.39
N VAL A 347 -12.45 -15.64 6.69
CA VAL A 347 -13.00 -16.15 5.42
C VAL A 347 -11.88 -16.47 4.43
N ASP A 348 -10.95 -15.55 4.19
CA ASP A 348 -9.80 -15.76 3.31
C ASP A 348 -8.94 -16.95 3.74
N THR A 349 -8.69 -17.07 5.04
CA THR A 349 -7.92 -18.22 5.57
C THR A 349 -8.63 -19.53 5.29
N THR A 350 -9.96 -19.59 5.47
CA THR A 350 -10.73 -20.80 5.17
C THR A 350 -10.72 -21.12 3.68
N LEU A 351 -10.85 -20.11 2.82
CA LEU A 351 -10.79 -20.27 1.37
C LEU A 351 -9.45 -20.90 0.93
N ILE A 352 -8.34 -20.50 1.56
CA ILE A 352 -7.01 -21.03 1.26
C ILE A 352 -6.84 -22.46 1.80
N ARG A 353 -7.27 -22.73 3.04
CA ARG A 353 -6.92 -23.96 3.75
C ARG A 353 -7.92 -25.11 3.58
N TYR A 354 -9.20 -24.79 3.39
CA TYR A 354 -10.29 -25.78 3.48
C TYR A 354 -11.18 -25.84 2.23
N SER A 355 -10.89 -25.06 1.19
CA SER A 355 -11.61 -25.22 -0.09
C SER A 355 -11.31 -26.57 -0.73
N ASN A 356 -12.32 -27.16 -1.34
CA ASN A 356 -12.22 -28.42 -2.08
C ASN A 356 -13.01 -28.35 -3.39
N ARG A 357 -13.05 -29.46 -4.14
CA ARG A 357 -13.72 -29.50 -5.46
C ARG A 357 -15.23 -29.22 -5.41
N ARG A 358 -15.88 -29.41 -4.27
CA ARG A 358 -17.34 -29.31 -4.10
C ARG A 358 -17.76 -28.06 -3.33
N LYS A 359 -16.98 -27.66 -2.32
CA LYS A 359 -17.28 -26.56 -1.41
C LYS A 359 -16.14 -25.58 -1.33
N GLN A 360 -16.50 -24.30 -1.28
CA GLN A 360 -15.57 -23.25 -0.87
C GLN A 360 -15.30 -23.37 0.63
N GLY A 361 -14.08 -23.00 1.04
CA GLY A 361 -13.60 -23.22 2.40
C GLY A 361 -14.51 -22.70 3.50
N TRP A 362 -15.14 -21.54 3.30
CA TRP A 362 -16.05 -20.94 4.29
C TRP A 362 -17.30 -21.79 4.58
N ASP A 363 -17.76 -22.62 3.63
CA ASP A 363 -18.94 -23.50 3.78
C ASP A 363 -18.57 -24.96 4.18
N THR A 364 -17.30 -25.22 4.45
CA THR A 364 -16.86 -26.51 5.01
C THR A 364 -17.05 -26.53 6.52
N ASP A 365 -17.13 -27.74 7.09
CA ASP A 365 -17.25 -27.91 8.55
C ASP A 365 -16.12 -27.21 9.33
N PRO A 366 -14.82 -27.40 9.01
CA PRO A 366 -13.76 -26.63 9.66
C PRO A 366 -13.87 -25.13 9.36
N GLY A 367 -14.29 -24.73 8.15
CA GLY A 367 -14.47 -23.32 7.81
C GLY A 367 -15.49 -22.60 8.68
N LYS A 368 -16.64 -23.24 8.92
CA LYS A 368 -17.71 -22.72 9.79
C LYS A 368 -17.21 -22.47 11.22
N ILE A 369 -16.52 -23.46 11.79
CA ILE A 369 -15.93 -23.35 13.13
C ILE A 369 -14.85 -22.27 13.15
N TYR A 370 -13.97 -22.23 12.14
CA TYR A 370 -12.87 -21.26 12.07
C TYR A 370 -13.38 -19.81 11.95
N ILE A 371 -14.43 -19.56 11.17
CA ILE A 371 -15.00 -18.21 11.04
C ILE A 371 -15.60 -17.75 12.37
N ALA A 372 -16.39 -18.61 13.03
CA ALA A 372 -17.04 -18.29 14.29
C ALA A 372 -16.03 -18.15 15.45
N MET A 373 -15.14 -19.12 15.61
CA MET A 373 -14.26 -19.25 16.78
C MET A 373 -12.88 -18.64 16.57
N GLY A 374 -12.47 -18.40 15.33
CA GLY A 374 -11.13 -17.97 14.97
C GLY A 374 -10.13 -19.12 14.90
N PRO A 375 -8.82 -18.80 14.85
CA PRO A 375 -7.76 -19.79 14.95
C PRO A 375 -7.89 -20.60 16.25
N PRO A 376 -7.74 -21.94 16.21
CA PRO A 376 -7.68 -22.75 17.42
C PRO A 376 -6.42 -22.48 18.23
N ASP A 377 -6.52 -22.66 19.54
CA ASP A 377 -5.40 -22.48 20.47
C ASP A 377 -4.39 -23.64 20.34
N GLN A 378 -4.88 -24.84 20.08
CA GLN A 378 -4.07 -26.03 19.77
C GLN A 378 -4.68 -26.82 18.62
N VAL A 379 -3.79 -27.35 17.76
CA VAL A 379 -4.12 -28.22 16.63
C VAL A 379 -3.40 -29.56 16.80
N GLU A 380 -4.15 -30.64 16.86
CA GLU A 380 -3.62 -32.01 16.77
C GLU A 380 -3.94 -32.54 15.38
N ASP A 381 -2.93 -32.60 14.51
CA ASP A 381 -3.08 -33.06 13.12
C ASP A 381 -2.61 -34.50 12.98
N HIS A 382 -3.54 -35.44 13.15
CA HIS A 382 -3.36 -36.87 12.92
C HIS A 382 -3.85 -37.29 11.53
N SER A 383 -4.07 -36.34 10.62
CA SER A 383 -4.74 -36.63 9.35
C SER A 383 -3.81 -37.27 8.30
N LEU A 384 -2.56 -37.58 8.66
CA LEU A 384 -1.58 -38.34 7.86
C LEU A 384 -1.20 -39.65 8.54
N ASP A 385 -1.69 -39.89 9.76
CA ASP A 385 -1.25 -41.04 10.54
C ASP A 385 -1.76 -42.33 9.89
N PRO A 386 -0.95 -43.39 9.88
CA PRO A 386 -1.37 -44.68 9.36
C PRO A 386 -2.44 -45.28 10.30
N GLY A 387 -3.70 -45.24 9.89
CA GLY A 387 -4.83 -45.75 10.65
C GLY A 387 -6.17 -45.64 9.91
N PRO A 388 -7.24 -46.27 10.43
CA PRO A 388 -8.54 -46.29 9.76
C PRO A 388 -9.26 -44.93 9.74
N ASP A 389 -8.97 -44.05 10.72
CA ASP A 389 -9.67 -42.78 10.90
C ASP A 389 -8.69 -41.60 11.08
N PRO A 390 -8.03 -41.13 10.01
CA PRO A 390 -7.19 -39.95 10.07
C PRO A 390 -8.03 -38.74 10.46
N TYR A 391 -7.59 -37.95 11.44
CA TYR A 391 -8.38 -36.83 11.96
C TYR A 391 -7.56 -35.57 12.21
N LEU A 392 -8.26 -34.44 12.21
CA LEU A 392 -7.76 -33.14 12.63
C LEU A 392 -8.57 -32.73 13.87
N ARG A 393 -7.91 -32.41 14.97
CA ARG A 393 -8.58 -31.96 16.18
C ARG A 393 -8.17 -30.54 16.52
N TRP A 394 -9.17 -29.69 16.77
CA TRP A 394 -9.00 -28.31 17.19
C TRP A 394 -9.46 -28.15 18.62
N ILE A 395 -8.64 -27.48 19.41
CA ILE A 395 -8.90 -27.24 20.83
C ILE A 395 -8.91 -25.73 21.06
N TYR A 396 -10.00 -25.26 21.66
CA TYR A 396 -10.18 -23.86 22.05
C TYR A 396 -10.27 -23.77 23.57
N ALA A 397 -9.31 -23.11 24.21
CA ALA A 397 -9.29 -22.92 25.65
C ALA A 397 -10.14 -21.70 26.04
N ARG A 398 -11.17 -21.89 26.85
CA ARG A 398 -12.10 -20.83 27.27
C ARG A 398 -12.41 -20.97 28.76
N ASP A 399 -11.95 -20.02 29.57
CA ASP A 399 -12.29 -19.89 31.00
C ASP A 399 -12.23 -21.20 31.81
N GLY A 400 -11.13 -21.94 31.67
CA GLY A 400 -10.91 -23.21 32.37
C GLY A 400 -11.57 -24.42 31.72
N LYS A 401 -12.21 -24.26 30.55
CA LYS A 401 -12.78 -25.35 29.74
C LYS A 401 -12.07 -25.44 28.39
N GLN A 402 -12.23 -26.58 27.74
CA GLN A 402 -11.77 -26.82 26.37
C GLN A 402 -12.94 -27.21 25.47
N LEU A 403 -13.16 -26.44 24.42
CA LEU A 403 -14.05 -26.85 23.32
C LEU A 403 -13.20 -27.60 22.30
N VAL A 404 -13.52 -28.87 22.07
CA VAL A 404 -12.79 -29.79 21.22
C VAL A 404 -13.65 -30.13 20.01
N TYR A 405 -13.14 -29.84 18.82
CA TYR A 405 -13.77 -30.22 17.55
C TYR A 405 -12.88 -31.24 16.85
N THR A 406 -13.41 -32.44 16.58
CA THR A 406 -12.70 -33.48 15.85
C THR A 406 -13.29 -33.61 14.45
N PHE A 407 -12.44 -33.49 13.44
CA PHE A 407 -12.78 -33.61 12.04
C PHE A 407 -12.15 -34.86 11.44
N LEU A 408 -12.96 -35.72 10.83
CA LEU A 408 -12.46 -36.84 10.04
C LEU A 408 -11.90 -36.32 8.71
N ALA A 409 -10.67 -36.68 8.39
CA ALA A 409 -10.05 -36.37 7.11
C ALA A 409 -10.48 -37.38 6.05
N VAL A 410 -11.09 -36.88 4.98
CA VAL A 410 -11.63 -37.68 3.87
C VAL A 410 -10.83 -37.37 2.60
N ASP A 411 -10.62 -38.39 1.76
CA ASP A 411 -9.91 -38.29 0.47
C ASP A 411 -8.50 -37.67 0.63
N GLY A 412 -7.72 -38.15 1.60
CA GLY A 412 -6.34 -37.71 1.80
C GLY A 412 -6.20 -36.22 2.13
N ARG A 413 -6.96 -35.75 3.14
CA ARG A 413 -7.00 -34.35 3.62
C ARG A 413 -7.66 -33.33 2.70
N ARG A 414 -8.31 -33.77 1.61
CA ARG A 414 -9.02 -32.86 0.69
C ARG A 414 -10.36 -32.40 1.21
N GLU A 415 -10.97 -33.18 2.09
CA GLU A 415 -12.23 -32.83 2.76
C GLU A 415 -12.12 -33.18 4.24
N TYR A 416 -12.76 -32.38 5.09
CA TYR A 416 -12.86 -32.64 6.51
C TYR A 416 -14.34 -32.60 6.90
N LYS A 417 -14.77 -33.60 7.69
CA LYS A 417 -16.14 -33.67 8.20
C LYS A 417 -16.11 -33.64 9.72
N LEU A 418 -16.92 -32.77 10.32
CA LEU A 418 -17.04 -32.74 11.78
C LEU A 418 -17.68 -34.05 12.25
N ILE A 419 -16.99 -34.78 13.12
CA ILE A 419 -17.47 -36.04 13.71
C ILE A 419 -17.73 -35.93 15.21
N ASP A 420 -17.08 -34.99 15.89
CA ASP A 420 -17.28 -34.74 17.32
C ASP A 420 -17.09 -33.26 17.67
N ALA A 421 -17.92 -32.77 18.59
CA ALA A 421 -17.83 -31.44 19.16
C ALA A 421 -18.17 -31.53 20.65
N THR A 422 -17.13 -31.48 21.50
CA THR A 422 -17.24 -31.74 22.93
C THR A 422 -16.71 -30.58 23.76
N GLU A 423 -17.31 -30.36 24.92
CA GLU A 423 -16.79 -29.47 25.96
C GLU A 423 -16.16 -30.34 27.05
N VAL A 424 -14.88 -30.10 27.34
CA VAL A 424 -14.11 -30.79 28.37
C VAL A 424 -13.76 -29.79 29.47
N ASN A 425 -13.92 -30.19 30.73
CA ASN A 425 -13.56 -29.37 31.90
C ASN A 425 -12.12 -29.58 32.33
#